data_AF-A0A936XXZ1-F1
#
_entry.id   AF-A0A936XXZ1-F1
#
_cell.length_a   1.000
_cell.length_b   1.000
_cell.length_c   1.000
_cell.angle_alpha   90.00
_cell.angle_beta   90.00
_cell.angle_gamma   90.00
#
_symmetry.space_group_name_H-M   'P 1'
#
loop_
_entity.id
_entity.type
_entity.pdbx_description
1 polymer ?
#
loop_
_entity_poly.entity_id
_entity_poly.type
_entity_poly.pdbx_seq_one_letter_code
_entity_poly.pdbx_strand_id
1 'polypeptide(L)'
;MYKVTNLPDLDFSYKLVEFDLQLIDGKEDLFNKQLQKIAQKVSSVTGGPAAIIKRNGKFCIAIPADRDFAEMNIDVTPFNVRVKLLQEVHHIQSANIKNDSIDVIYKFLEFEIRRQLSNNNHLWKLNTSQFFFKKPIFCNEESTIEVFGGFTFKLIRLGDGNFYICLDLTTKYIDKHYLSHYVKTDNAGGNWFKIQRQTSVIPEWG
;
A
#
# COMPACT_ATOMS: atom_id res chain seq x y z
N MET A 1 23.32 3.08 2.40
CA MET A 1 22.51 2.17 1.56
C MET A 1 22.93 0.75 1.88
N TYR A 2 22.02 -0.21 1.82
CA TYR A 2 22.27 -1.60 2.19
C TYR A 2 21.94 -2.50 0.99
N LYS A 3 22.88 -3.32 0.54
CA LYS A 3 22.66 -4.26 -0.57
C LYS A 3 21.71 -5.38 -0.14
N VAL A 4 20.76 -5.72 -1.00
CA VAL A 4 19.93 -6.93 -0.84
C VAL A 4 20.75 -8.13 -1.29
N THR A 5 21.28 -8.91 -0.34
CA THR A 5 22.22 -10.01 -0.61
C THR A 5 21.54 -11.35 -0.88
N ASN A 6 20.33 -11.55 -0.38
CA ASN A 6 19.52 -12.76 -0.55
C ASN A 6 18.63 -12.72 -1.79
N LEU A 7 18.85 -11.77 -2.70
CA LEU A 7 18.12 -11.71 -3.97
C LEU A 7 18.25 -13.01 -4.80
N PRO A 8 19.41 -13.70 -4.84
CA PRO A 8 19.53 -15.00 -5.50
C PRO A 8 18.62 -16.10 -4.91
N ASP A 9 18.18 -15.93 -3.66
CA ASP A 9 17.29 -16.88 -2.97
C ASP A 9 15.80 -16.55 -3.21
N LEU A 10 15.52 -15.48 -3.96
CA LEU A 10 14.17 -14.94 -4.19
C LEU A 10 13.66 -15.33 -5.59
N ASP A 11 13.87 -16.58 -5.99
CA ASP A 11 13.12 -17.12 -7.12
C ASP A 11 11.64 -17.18 -6.74
N PHE A 12 10.78 -16.59 -7.57
CA PHE A 12 9.35 -16.57 -7.31
C PHE A 12 8.55 -16.68 -8.60
N SER A 13 7.28 -17.03 -8.43
CA SER A 13 6.34 -17.23 -9.52
C SER A 13 5.17 -16.26 -9.37
N TYR A 14 4.66 -15.78 -10.49
CA TYR A 14 3.50 -14.89 -10.51
C TYR A 14 2.51 -15.32 -11.59
N LYS A 15 1.24 -15.00 -11.36
CA LYS A 15 0.15 -15.12 -12.34
C LYS A 15 -0.34 -13.72 -12.72
N LEU A 16 -1.02 -13.64 -13.86
CA LEU A 16 -1.56 -12.38 -14.35
C LEU A 16 -3.08 -12.33 -14.18
N VAL A 17 -3.55 -11.20 -13.66
CA VAL A 17 -4.95 -10.82 -13.73
C VAL A 17 -5.10 -9.88 -14.92
N GLU A 18 -5.82 -10.34 -15.93
CA GLU A 18 -6.17 -9.54 -17.10
C GLU A 18 -7.43 -8.71 -16.84
N PHE A 19 -7.53 -7.59 -17.56
CA PHE A 19 -8.70 -6.74 -17.60
C PHE A 19 -8.72 -5.95 -18.89
N ASP A 20 -9.91 -5.49 -19.28
CA ASP A 20 -10.06 -4.59 -20.41
C ASP A 20 -10.31 -3.17 -19.90
N LEU A 21 -9.30 -2.30 -20.05
CA LEU A 21 -9.38 -0.88 -19.76
C LEU A 21 -8.84 -0.14 -20.97
N GLN A 22 -9.68 0.68 -21.59
CA GLN A 22 -9.32 1.46 -22.77
C GLN A 22 -8.74 2.81 -22.36
N LEU A 23 -7.60 3.16 -22.95
CA LEU A 23 -7.08 4.52 -22.87
C LEU A 23 -7.92 5.41 -23.78
N ILE A 24 -8.46 6.49 -23.22
CA ILE A 24 -9.17 7.53 -23.97
C ILE A 24 -8.21 8.71 -24.12
N ASP A 25 -7.95 9.14 -25.35
CA ASP A 25 -7.04 10.25 -25.65
C ASP A 25 -7.43 11.51 -24.87
N GLY A 26 -6.44 12.15 -24.23
CA GLY A 26 -6.64 13.33 -23.38
C GLY A 26 -7.23 13.02 -22.00
N LYS A 27 -7.34 11.74 -21.61
CA LYS A 27 -7.80 11.29 -20.29
C LYS A 27 -6.80 10.33 -19.62
N GLU A 28 -5.51 10.54 -19.84
CA GLU A 28 -4.41 9.74 -19.29
C GLU A 28 -4.45 9.70 -17.75
N ASP A 29 -4.78 10.82 -17.11
CA ASP A 29 -4.92 10.92 -15.65
C ASP A 29 -6.04 10.04 -15.10
N LEU A 30 -7.18 10.01 -15.80
CA LEU A 30 -8.32 9.17 -15.41
C LEU A 30 -7.95 7.69 -15.57
N PHE A 31 -7.35 7.34 -16.71
CA PHE A 31 -6.86 5.99 -16.99
C PHE A 31 -5.89 5.51 -15.91
N ASN A 32 -4.89 6.32 -15.57
CA ASN A 32 -3.92 6.00 -14.53
C ASN A 32 -4.57 5.82 -13.15
N LYS A 33 -5.53 6.68 -12.78
CA LYS A 33 -6.30 6.53 -11.53
C LYS A 33 -7.10 5.23 -11.50
N GLN A 34 -7.75 4.86 -12.60
CA GLN A 34 -8.52 3.63 -12.71
C GLN A 34 -7.61 2.40 -12.64
N LEU A 35 -6.48 2.44 -13.33
CA LEU A 35 -5.45 1.39 -13.31
C LEU A 35 -4.93 1.14 -11.88
N GLN A 36 -4.64 2.21 -11.13
CA GLN A 36 -4.23 2.10 -9.73
C GLN A 36 -5.34 1.55 -8.83
N LYS A 37 -6.60 1.95 -9.04
CA LYS A 37 -7.75 1.41 -8.30
C LYS A 37 -7.92 -0.11 -8.53
N ILE A 38 -7.78 -0.57 -9.77
CA ILE A 38 -7.82 -2.00 -10.11
C ILE A 38 -6.71 -2.73 -9.36
N ALA A 39 -5.47 -2.25 -9.45
CA ALA A 39 -4.33 -2.87 -8.76
C ALA A 39 -4.53 -2.92 -7.23
N GLN A 40 -5.04 -1.84 -6.62
CA GLN A 40 -5.35 -1.79 -5.19
C GLN A 40 -6.43 -2.79 -4.80
N LYS A 41 -7.50 -2.89 -5.60
CA LYS A 41 -8.58 -3.84 -5.33
C LYS A 41 -8.11 -5.28 -5.48
N VAL A 42 -7.32 -5.59 -6.50
CA VAL A 42 -6.69 -6.92 -6.67
C VAL A 42 -5.79 -7.24 -5.48
N SER A 43 -4.92 -6.31 -5.06
CA SER A 43 -4.07 -6.48 -3.87
C SER A 43 -4.87 -6.74 -2.59
N SER A 44 -5.98 -6.00 -2.42
CA SER A 44 -6.87 -6.16 -1.27
C SER A 44 -7.56 -7.51 -1.24
N VAL A 45 -7.96 -8.06 -2.40
CA VAL A 45 -8.64 -9.35 -2.49
C VAL A 45 -7.66 -10.51 -2.30
N THR A 46 -6.45 -10.43 -2.86
CA THR A 46 -5.44 -11.48 -2.75
C THR A 46 -4.66 -11.43 -1.42
N GLY A 47 -4.74 -10.32 -0.69
CA GLY A 47 -3.95 -10.10 0.53
C GLY A 47 -2.44 -10.02 0.28
N GLY A 48 -2.05 -9.69 -0.96
CA GLY A 48 -0.66 -9.77 -1.43
C GLY A 48 -0.23 -8.57 -2.28
N PRO A 49 1.02 -8.56 -2.77
CA PRO A 49 1.47 -7.56 -3.72
C PRO A 49 0.70 -7.68 -5.04
N ALA A 50 0.47 -6.53 -5.66
CA ALA A 50 -0.10 -6.41 -7.00
C ALA A 50 0.75 -5.43 -7.80
N ALA A 51 1.32 -5.88 -8.92
CA ALA A 51 2.15 -5.05 -9.78
C ALA A 51 1.46 -4.82 -11.11
N ILE A 52 1.32 -3.56 -11.53
CA ILE A 52 0.84 -3.23 -12.87
C ILE A 52 1.99 -3.51 -13.84
N ILE A 53 1.73 -4.31 -14.87
CA ILE A 53 2.68 -4.56 -15.95
C ILE A 53 2.02 -4.38 -17.30
N LYS A 54 2.84 -4.13 -18.34
CA LYS A 54 2.38 -4.10 -19.73
C LYS A 54 2.97 -5.31 -20.47
N ARG A 55 2.09 -6.20 -20.97
CA ARG A 55 2.44 -7.40 -21.74
C ARG A 55 1.69 -7.36 -23.06
N ASN A 56 2.41 -7.53 -24.18
CA ASN A 56 1.83 -7.54 -25.53
C ASN A 56 0.92 -6.33 -25.82
N GLY A 57 1.30 -5.14 -25.33
CA GLY A 57 0.53 -3.91 -25.50
C GLY A 57 -0.65 -3.72 -24.53
N LYS A 58 -1.01 -4.74 -23.75
CA LYS A 58 -2.11 -4.70 -22.77
C LYS A 58 -1.60 -4.58 -21.34
N PHE A 59 -2.36 -3.92 -20.47
CA PHE A 59 -2.07 -3.88 -19.04
C PHE A 59 -2.63 -5.11 -18.33
N CYS A 60 -1.85 -5.64 -17.39
CA CYS A 60 -2.24 -6.74 -16.51
C CYS A 60 -1.76 -6.43 -15.09
N ILE A 61 -2.36 -7.10 -14.10
CA ILE A 61 -1.88 -7.07 -12.72
C ILE A 61 -1.18 -8.39 -12.42
N ALA A 62 0.11 -8.34 -12.09
CA ALA A 62 0.84 -9.49 -11.59
C ALA A 62 0.59 -9.68 -10.08
N ILE A 63 0.27 -10.91 -9.69
CA ILE A 63 0.09 -11.36 -8.29
C ILE A 63 0.92 -12.63 -8.05
N PRO A 64 1.34 -12.92 -6.81
CA PRO A 64 2.06 -14.16 -6.52
C PRO A 64 1.26 -15.40 -6.95
N ALA A 65 1.94 -16.41 -7.49
CA ALA A 65 1.29 -17.57 -8.11
C ALA A 65 0.54 -18.48 -7.12
N ASP A 66 0.91 -18.41 -5.84
CA ASP A 66 0.28 -19.10 -4.70
C ASP A 66 -1.02 -18.41 -4.23
N ARG A 67 -1.40 -17.29 -4.85
CA ARG A 67 -2.65 -16.59 -4.54
C ARG A 67 -3.76 -17.00 -5.48
N ASP A 68 -4.90 -17.27 -4.87
CA ASP A 68 -6.15 -17.45 -5.59
C ASP A 68 -6.79 -16.09 -5.87
N PHE A 69 -7.41 -15.99 -7.04
CA PHE A 69 -8.19 -14.83 -7.44
C PHE A 69 -9.39 -15.28 -8.26
N ALA A 70 -10.58 -15.08 -7.72
CA ALA A 70 -11.82 -15.33 -8.45
C ALA A 70 -12.08 -14.20 -9.44
N GLU A 71 -12.62 -14.56 -10.60
CA GLU A 71 -13.11 -13.59 -11.57
C GLU A 71 -14.17 -12.69 -10.92
N MET A 72 -14.04 -11.37 -11.11
CA MET A 72 -14.95 -10.40 -10.52
C MET A 72 -15.02 -9.11 -11.35
N ASN A 73 -15.98 -8.27 -11.00
CA ASN A 73 -16.15 -6.94 -11.56
C ASN A 73 -15.66 -5.89 -10.54
N ILE A 74 -14.81 -4.96 -10.99
CA ILE A 74 -14.30 -3.86 -10.17
C ILE A 74 -14.91 -2.55 -10.67
N ASP A 75 -15.63 -1.87 -9.78
CA ASP A 75 -16.11 -0.52 -10.02
C ASP A 75 -14.94 0.48 -9.99
N VAL A 76 -14.65 1.03 -11.16
CA VAL A 76 -13.73 2.12 -11.39
C VAL A 76 -14.45 3.24 -12.12
N THR A 77 -15.31 3.94 -11.38
CA THR A 77 -16.13 5.06 -11.85
C THR A 77 -15.46 5.89 -12.97
N PRO A 78 -16.14 6.07 -14.11
CA PRO A 78 -17.52 5.66 -14.44
C PRO A 78 -17.67 4.23 -14.98
N PHE A 79 -16.61 3.41 -15.01
CA PHE A 79 -16.64 2.09 -15.64
C PHE A 79 -16.71 0.96 -14.61
N ASN A 80 -17.23 -0.18 -15.04
CA ASN A 80 -17.09 -1.44 -14.32
C ASN A 80 -16.21 -2.38 -15.15
N VAL A 81 -15.09 -2.79 -14.58
CA VAL A 81 -14.05 -3.55 -15.31
C VAL A 81 -14.05 -4.98 -14.82
N ARG A 82 -14.26 -5.92 -15.74
CA ARG A 82 -14.13 -7.36 -15.48
C ARG A 82 -12.65 -7.73 -15.39
N VAL A 83 -12.28 -8.35 -14.29
CA VAL A 83 -10.92 -8.85 -14.03
C VAL A 83 -10.94 -10.37 -13.94
N LYS A 84 -9.98 -11.02 -14.58
CA LYS A 84 -9.89 -12.48 -14.64
C LYS A 84 -8.46 -12.95 -14.43
N LEU A 85 -8.28 -14.00 -13.63
CA LEU A 85 -6.98 -14.65 -13.46
C LEU A 85 -6.65 -15.53 -14.68
N LEU A 86 -5.48 -15.32 -15.25
CA LEU A 86 -4.88 -16.20 -16.25
C LEU A 86 -4.22 -17.40 -15.55
N GLN A 87 -4.37 -18.58 -16.14
CA GLN A 87 -3.80 -19.83 -15.62
C GLN A 87 -2.30 -19.95 -15.88
N GLU A 88 -1.77 -19.14 -16.80
CA GLU A 88 -0.34 -19.10 -17.09
C GLU A 88 0.46 -18.64 -15.86
N VAL A 89 1.46 -19.43 -15.49
CA VAL A 89 2.40 -19.12 -14.40
C VAL A 89 3.71 -18.66 -15.03
N HIS A 90 4.17 -17.50 -14.60
CA HIS A 90 5.46 -16.96 -15.01
C HIS A 90 6.46 -17.14 -13.87
N HIS A 91 7.68 -17.56 -14.23
CA HIS A 91 8.77 -17.74 -13.28
C HIS A 91 9.80 -16.63 -13.44
N ILE A 92 10.20 -16.03 -12.32
CA ILE A 92 11.30 -15.08 -12.25
C ILE A 92 12.50 -15.80 -11.64
N GLN A 93 13.56 -15.90 -12.45
CA GLN A 93 14.87 -16.37 -12.01
C GLN A 93 15.70 -15.15 -11.60
N SER A 94 16.04 -15.08 -10.32
CA SER A 94 16.84 -14.02 -9.72
C SER A 94 18.20 -13.82 -10.40
N ALA A 95 18.78 -14.90 -10.95
CA ALA A 95 20.03 -14.88 -11.70
C ALA A 95 19.92 -14.19 -13.08
N ASN A 96 18.71 -14.05 -13.64
CA ASN A 96 18.49 -13.51 -14.98
C ASN A 96 17.27 -12.56 -15.00
N ILE A 97 17.39 -11.44 -14.29
CA ILE A 97 16.35 -10.43 -14.22
C ILE A 97 16.26 -9.68 -15.55
N LYS A 98 15.25 -10.04 -16.35
CA LYS A 98 14.87 -9.32 -17.57
C LYS A 98 14.17 -8.00 -17.23
N ASN A 99 14.35 -7.00 -18.08
CA ASN A 99 13.77 -5.67 -17.88
C ASN A 99 12.23 -5.67 -17.82
N ASP A 100 11.57 -6.61 -18.49
CA ASP A 100 10.11 -6.75 -18.53
C ASP A 100 9.47 -7.17 -17.19
N SER A 101 10.29 -7.65 -16.26
CA SER A 101 9.87 -8.23 -14.98
C SER A 101 10.31 -7.39 -13.77
N ILE A 102 11.04 -6.29 -14.03
CA ILE A 102 11.60 -5.41 -12.99
C ILE A 102 10.51 -4.83 -12.09
N ASP A 103 9.41 -4.36 -12.67
CA ASP A 103 8.32 -3.74 -11.89
C ASP A 103 7.66 -4.74 -10.94
N VAL A 104 7.54 -6.00 -11.35
CA VAL A 104 7.03 -7.10 -10.51
C VAL A 104 7.98 -7.31 -9.34
N ILE A 105 9.28 -7.43 -9.61
CA ILE A 105 10.32 -7.65 -8.59
C ILE A 105 10.31 -6.49 -7.59
N TYR A 106 10.31 -5.25 -8.06
CA TYR A 106 10.23 -4.07 -7.19
C TYR A 106 9.02 -4.13 -6.27
N LYS A 107 7.83 -4.37 -6.84
CA LYS A 107 6.59 -4.37 -6.05
C LYS A 107 6.54 -5.51 -5.05
N PHE A 108 7.03 -6.69 -5.42
CA PHE A 108 7.00 -7.86 -4.56
C PHE A 108 8.01 -7.72 -3.41
N LEU A 109 9.23 -7.26 -3.72
CA LEU A 109 10.24 -6.98 -2.70
C LEU A 109 9.82 -5.84 -1.77
N GLU A 110 9.31 -4.73 -2.32
CA GLU A 110 8.81 -3.60 -1.52
C GLU A 110 7.69 -4.05 -0.59
N PHE A 111 6.76 -4.88 -1.08
CA PHE A 111 5.70 -5.46 -0.26
C PHE A 111 6.25 -6.32 0.87
N GLU A 112 7.21 -7.20 0.58
CA GLU A 112 7.75 -8.14 1.56
C GLU A 112 8.56 -7.42 2.64
N ILE A 113 9.42 -6.47 2.25
CA ILE A 113 10.14 -5.59 3.20
C ILE A 113 9.13 -4.88 4.10
N ARG A 114 8.11 -4.27 3.50
CA ARG A 114 7.06 -3.57 4.24
C ARG A 114 6.30 -4.51 5.17
N ARG A 115 5.97 -5.73 4.74
CA ARG A 115 5.27 -6.74 5.55
C ARG A 115 6.10 -7.11 6.77
N GLN A 116 7.39 -7.39 6.60
CA GLN A 116 8.29 -7.73 7.70
C GLN A 116 8.46 -6.57 8.68
N LEU A 117 8.64 -5.34 8.18
CA LEU A 117 8.71 -4.14 9.02
C LEU A 117 7.38 -3.87 9.76
N SER A 118 6.23 -4.10 9.11
CA SER A 118 4.91 -3.97 9.74
C SER A 118 4.66 -5.01 10.84
N ASN A 119 5.24 -6.21 10.72
CA ASN A 119 5.13 -7.26 11.73
C ASN A 119 6.10 -7.05 12.91
N ASN A 120 6.99 -6.05 12.84
CA ASN A 120 7.88 -5.73 13.94
C ASN A 120 7.12 -4.97 15.04
N ASN A 121 6.98 -5.61 16.21
CA ASN A 121 6.25 -5.07 17.34
C ASN A 121 6.84 -3.78 17.93
N HIS A 122 8.09 -3.45 17.65
CA HIS A 122 8.75 -2.22 18.10
C HIS A 122 8.54 -1.04 17.15
N LEU A 123 8.00 -1.28 15.96
CA LEU A 123 7.74 -0.25 14.97
C LEU A 123 6.25 0.05 14.86
N TRP A 124 5.92 1.29 14.57
CA TRP A 124 4.62 1.68 14.07
C TRP A 124 4.78 2.34 12.71
N LYS A 125 3.82 2.05 11.84
CA LYS A 125 3.83 2.46 10.44
C LYS A 125 3.03 3.74 10.29
N LEU A 126 3.60 4.75 9.64
CA LEU A 126 2.87 5.97 9.28
C LEU A 126 2.30 5.89 7.86
N ASN A 127 3.10 5.41 6.91
CA ASN A 127 2.69 5.22 5.51
C ASN A 127 3.41 3.99 4.92
N THR A 128 3.40 3.82 3.59
CA THR A 128 3.97 2.62 2.94
C THR A 128 5.46 2.40 3.17
N SER A 129 6.23 3.47 3.35
CA SER A 129 7.70 3.43 3.43
C SER A 129 8.27 4.03 4.72
N GLN A 130 7.44 4.65 5.56
CA GLN A 130 7.88 5.36 6.76
C GLN A 130 7.45 4.65 8.04
N PHE A 131 8.44 4.39 8.89
CA PHE A 131 8.31 3.65 10.14
C PHE A 131 8.97 4.43 11.27
N PHE A 132 8.39 4.33 12.45
CA PHE A 132 8.89 4.97 13.66
C PHE A 132 8.99 3.92 14.77
N PHE A 133 9.98 4.08 15.65
CA PHE A 133 10.02 3.27 16.87
C PHE A 133 8.83 3.65 17.76
N LYS A 134 8.23 2.67 18.44
CA LYS A 134 7.14 2.91 19.39
C LYS A 134 7.61 3.55 20.70
N LYS A 135 8.90 3.47 21.00
CA LYS A 135 9.50 4.15 22.14
C LYS A 135 10.04 5.51 21.70
N PRO A 136 9.68 6.62 22.38
CA PRO A 136 10.25 7.91 22.07
C PRO A 136 11.75 7.94 22.37
N ILE A 137 12.51 8.64 21.54
CA ILE A 137 13.94 8.91 21.75
C ILE A 137 14.15 10.05 22.75
N PHE A 138 13.16 10.94 22.87
CA PHE A 138 13.15 12.02 23.83
C PHE A 138 11.74 12.14 24.43
N CYS A 139 11.68 12.06 25.75
CA CYS A 139 10.49 12.34 26.54
C CYS A 139 10.96 13.09 27.80
N ASN A 140 10.58 14.37 27.91
CA ASN A 140 10.80 15.18 29.10
C ASN A 140 9.50 15.26 29.88
N GLU A 141 9.53 15.11 31.21
CA GLU A 141 8.35 15.25 32.08
C GLU A 141 7.73 16.64 31.99
N GLU A 142 8.56 17.67 31.81
CA GLU A 142 8.12 19.06 31.68
C GLU A 142 7.61 19.42 30.27
N SER A 143 7.85 18.55 29.28
CA SER A 143 7.40 18.79 27.91
C SER A 143 6.12 18.00 27.61
N THR A 144 5.16 18.66 26.95
CA THR A 144 3.99 17.99 26.37
C THR A 144 4.33 17.26 25.08
N ILE A 145 5.56 17.37 24.56
CA ILE A 145 5.95 16.78 23.27
C ILE A 145 6.86 15.58 23.49
N GLU A 146 6.52 14.48 22.83
CA GLU A 146 7.37 13.30 22.67
C GLU A 146 7.98 13.28 21.27
N VAL A 147 9.26 12.90 21.19
CA VAL A 147 9.98 12.77 19.91
C VAL A 147 10.21 11.31 19.62
N PHE A 148 9.67 10.84 18.49
CA PHE A 148 9.85 9.48 18.00
C PHE A 148 10.87 9.48 16.87
N GLY A 149 11.93 8.69 17.03
CA GLY A 149 12.87 8.39 15.95
C GLY A 149 12.26 7.40 14.97
N GLY A 150 12.65 7.51 13.71
CA GLY A 150 12.17 6.64 12.64
C GLY A 150 13.03 6.71 11.40
N PHE A 151 12.56 6.07 10.35
CA PHE A 151 13.18 6.07 9.05
C PHE A 151 12.15 5.96 7.93
N THR A 152 12.50 6.50 6.77
CA THR A 152 11.87 6.19 5.50
C THR A 152 12.78 5.24 4.74
N PHE A 153 12.25 4.15 4.20
CA PHE A 153 13.01 3.25 3.33
C PHE A 153 12.64 3.43 1.86
N LYS A 154 13.60 3.23 0.96
CA LYS A 154 13.36 3.17 -0.48
C LYS A 154 14.17 2.03 -1.09
N LEU A 155 13.51 1.20 -1.88
CA LEU A 155 14.16 0.19 -2.71
C LEU A 155 14.63 0.85 -4.00
N ILE A 156 15.90 0.66 -4.37
CA ILE A 156 16.49 1.16 -5.62
C ILE A 156 17.33 0.05 -6.27
N ARG A 157 17.54 0.16 -7.57
CA ARG A 157 18.46 -0.67 -8.35
C ARG A 157 19.53 0.23 -8.93
N LEU A 158 20.79 -0.11 -8.73
CA LEU A 158 21.92 0.65 -9.28
C LEU A 158 22.36 0.05 -10.63
N GLY A 159 23.26 0.75 -11.33
CA GLY A 159 23.78 0.34 -12.64
C GLY A 159 24.56 -0.98 -12.63
N ASP A 160 24.94 -1.47 -11.45
CA ASP A 160 25.53 -2.80 -11.23
C ASP A 160 24.50 -3.94 -11.27
N GLY A 161 23.22 -3.62 -11.49
CA GLY A 161 22.12 -4.56 -11.57
C GLY A 161 21.57 -5.01 -10.21
N ASN A 162 22.21 -4.64 -9.09
CA ASN A 162 21.84 -5.06 -7.75
C ASN A 162 20.77 -4.14 -7.15
N PHE A 163 19.97 -4.70 -6.24
CA PHE A 163 18.99 -3.96 -5.45
C PHE A 163 19.59 -3.50 -4.12
N TYR A 164 19.22 -2.30 -3.70
CA TYR A 164 19.67 -1.65 -2.47
C TYR A 164 18.49 -1.02 -1.73
N ILE A 165 18.56 -1.05 -0.41
CA ILE A 165 17.66 -0.31 0.48
C ILE A 165 18.38 0.95 0.94
N CYS A 166 17.80 2.11 0.61
CA CYS A 166 18.16 3.39 1.19
C CYS A 166 17.32 3.63 2.43
N LEU A 167 17.95 4.09 3.51
CA LEU A 167 17.28 4.54 4.71
C LEU A 167 17.56 6.02 4.88
N ASP A 168 16.51 6.81 5.07
CA ASP A 168 16.59 8.21 5.45
C ASP A 168 16.03 8.35 6.86
N LEU A 169 16.78 8.98 7.76
CA LEU A 169 16.38 9.11 9.16
C LEU A 169 15.35 10.23 9.29
N THR A 170 14.33 10.00 10.10
CA THR A 170 13.26 10.97 10.30
C THR A 170 12.81 10.98 11.75
N THR A 171 12.27 12.11 12.19
CA THR A 171 11.73 12.29 13.54
C THR A 171 10.29 12.78 13.46
N LYS A 172 9.46 12.31 14.39
CA LYS A 172 8.09 12.78 14.52
C LYS A 172 7.83 13.27 15.92
N TYR A 173 7.29 14.48 16.01
CA TYR A 173 6.88 15.13 17.24
C TYR A 173 5.39 14.85 17.45
N ILE A 174 5.03 14.35 18.62
CA ILE A 174 3.65 14.04 18.99
C ILE A 174 3.38 14.67 20.34
N ASP A 175 2.26 15.38 20.44
CA ASP A 175 1.79 15.89 21.72
C ASP A 175 1.22 14.74 22.57
N LYS A 176 1.59 14.70 23.84
CA LYS A 176 1.08 13.74 24.84
C LYS A 176 -0.43 13.87 25.03
N HIS A 177 -0.99 15.03 24.70
CA HIS A 177 -2.40 15.31 24.82
C HIS A 177 -3.08 15.34 23.45
N TYR A 178 -4.24 14.72 23.38
CA TYR A 178 -5.14 14.90 22.24
C TYR A 178 -5.61 16.35 22.15
N LEU A 179 -6.00 16.78 20.96
CA LEU A 179 -6.48 18.16 20.71
C LEU A 179 -7.60 18.59 21.67
N SER A 180 -8.47 17.67 22.09
CA SER A 180 -9.56 17.92 23.04
C SER A 180 -9.11 18.40 24.42
N HIS A 181 -7.84 18.18 24.79
CA HIS A 181 -7.27 18.75 26.02
C HIS A 181 -7.16 20.27 25.94
N TYR A 182 -6.86 20.81 24.77
CA TYR A 182 -6.66 22.25 24.54
C TYR A 182 -7.95 22.95 24.10
N VAL A 183 -8.83 22.25 23.39
CA VAL A 183 -10.11 22.79 22.92
C VAL A 183 -11.21 22.51 23.95
N LYS A 184 -11.58 23.54 24.72
CA LYS A 184 -12.77 23.49 25.58
C LYS A 184 -14.03 23.34 24.74
N THR A 185 -14.88 22.37 25.09
CA THR A 185 -16.19 22.11 24.47
C THR A 185 -17.10 23.35 24.41
N ASP A 186 -16.88 24.35 25.25
CA ASP A 186 -17.65 25.59 25.27
C ASP A 186 -17.38 26.50 24.06
N ASN A 187 -16.27 26.32 23.34
CA ASN A 187 -16.01 27.00 22.07
C ASN A 187 -16.71 26.31 20.88
N ALA A 188 -17.36 25.16 21.09
CA ALA A 188 -18.19 24.48 20.09
C ALA A 188 -19.64 25.04 20.04
N GLY A 189 -19.90 26.20 20.66
CA GLY A 189 -21.12 26.99 20.47
C GLY A 189 -21.28 27.64 19.09
N GLY A 190 -20.61 27.11 18.07
CA GLY A 190 -20.82 27.44 16.66
C GLY A 190 -22.06 26.71 16.16
N ASN A 191 -23.17 27.44 16.11
CA ASN A 191 -24.52 27.00 15.79
C ASN A 191 -24.69 26.43 14.36
N TRP A 192 -24.19 25.23 14.04
CA TRP A 192 -24.44 24.59 12.74
C TRP A 192 -24.61 23.06 12.79
N PHE A 193 -25.75 22.60 12.25
CA PHE A 193 -26.22 21.24 11.99
C PHE A 193 -26.70 20.37 13.17
N LYS A 194 -27.94 20.63 13.64
CA LYS A 194 -28.79 19.57 14.21
C LYS A 194 -29.22 18.61 13.09
N ILE A 195 -28.56 17.46 12.99
CA ILE A 195 -29.13 16.30 12.31
C ILE A 195 -30.06 15.62 13.31
N GLN A 196 -31.37 15.79 13.13
CA GLN A 196 -32.36 14.97 13.85
C GLN A 196 -32.20 13.51 13.40
N ARG A 197 -31.71 12.65 14.29
CA ARG A 197 -31.93 11.20 14.16
C ARG A 197 -33.38 10.94 14.55
N GLN A 198 -34.24 10.70 13.57
CA GLN A 198 -35.45 9.92 13.77
C GLN A 198 -35.03 8.51 14.20
N THR A 199 -35.16 8.21 15.48
CA THR A 199 -35.16 6.83 15.97
C THR A 199 -36.56 6.28 15.75
N SER A 200 -36.74 5.49 14.69
CA SER A 200 -37.90 4.61 14.56
C SER A 200 -37.83 3.56 15.66
N VAL A 201 -38.84 3.55 16.51
CA VAL A 201 -39.08 2.55 17.54
C VAL A 201 -39.35 1.21 16.85
N ILE A 202 -38.59 0.18 17.19
CA ILE A 202 -38.88 -1.22 16.86
C ILE A 202 -39.92 -1.71 17.88
N PRO A 203 -41.07 -2.28 17.49
CA PRO A 203 -42.00 -2.84 18.44
C PRO A 203 -41.52 -4.21 18.93
N GLU A 204 -41.48 -4.38 20.25
CA GLU A 204 -41.33 -5.69 20.90
C GLU A 204 -42.59 -6.53 20.68
N TRP A 205 -42.40 -7.77 20.25
CA TRP A 205 -43.48 -8.75 20.15
C TRP A 205 -43.68 -9.44 21.50
N GLY A 206 -44.90 -9.30 22.02
CA GLY A 206 -45.52 -10.15 23.03
C GLY A 206 -46.99 -10.29 22.66
#